data_AF-A0A349YB18-F1
#
_entry.id   AF-A0A349YB18-F1
#
_cell.length_a   1.000
_cell.length_b   1.000
_cell.length_c   1.000
_cell.angle_alpha   90.00
_cell.angle_beta   90.00
_cell.angle_gamma   90.00
#
_symmetry.space_group_name_H-M   'P 1'
#
loop_
_entity.id
_entity.type
_entity.pdbx_description
1 polymer ?
#
loop_
_entity_poly.entity_id
_entity_poly.type
_entity_poly.pdbx_seq_one_letter_code
_entity_poly.pdbx_strand_id
1 'polypeptide(L)'
;MMYFAYGSNLDDKDWARFCDKHSIPADCISPIGPAFLPDHELIFNVYSSTRGGGALNIKERLGSYVSGALFEVEDLGWRTLDMKEGVAERIYRRIDKSVIVPNGSTINAVTYEVLPESQSDFIAPTAVYIEAVRRGLRRFNLSNTRLNAAATDQRLPDAATGIFTYGTLMSGECRHSKVESLHFIHQTDASALGLLYASAFDYPMMDISENKTPKSIIGELFYFSDLSQAIAELDQVEGFSGFGVSHNEYDRTLIHVTPRHEAPTLSWCYVARDLSSATKEIMSGSWKQYKNGF
;
A
#
# COMPACT_ATOMS: atom_id res chain seq x y z
N MET A 1 -3.17 9.98 18.24
CA MET A 1 -2.99 8.64 17.63
C MET A 1 -3.21 8.74 16.12
N MET A 2 -2.68 7.80 15.34
CA MET A 2 -2.83 7.81 13.87
C MET A 2 -4.11 7.10 13.44
N TYR A 3 -4.86 7.72 12.53
CA TYR A 3 -6.04 7.18 11.87
C TYR A 3 -5.76 7.01 10.37
N PHE A 4 -5.97 5.80 9.83
CA PHE A 4 -5.93 5.57 8.40
C PHE A 4 -7.35 5.59 7.81
N ALA A 5 -7.63 6.60 6.98
CA ALA A 5 -8.87 6.72 6.23
C ALA A 5 -8.71 6.15 4.83
N TYR A 6 -9.67 5.33 4.39
CA TYR A 6 -9.74 4.82 3.01
C TYR A 6 -11.08 5.13 2.32
N GLY A 7 -12.02 5.74 3.04
CA GLY A 7 -13.37 6.06 2.56
C GLY A 7 -13.67 7.55 2.51
N SER A 8 -14.92 7.93 2.83
CA SER A 8 -15.37 9.32 2.70
C SER A 8 -14.66 10.31 3.63
N ASN A 9 -14.00 9.85 4.70
CA ASN A 9 -13.23 10.73 5.59
C ASN A 9 -11.99 11.33 4.91
N LEU A 10 -11.61 10.85 3.73
CA LEU A 10 -10.61 11.49 2.87
C LEU A 10 -11.07 12.88 2.36
N ASP A 11 -12.38 13.08 2.16
CA ASP A 11 -12.99 14.29 1.63
C ASP A 11 -13.31 15.28 2.76
N ASP A 12 -12.60 16.40 2.81
CA ASP A 12 -12.80 17.45 3.81
C ASP A 12 -14.22 18.01 3.79
N LYS A 13 -14.86 18.12 2.62
CA LYS A 13 -16.24 18.57 2.49
C LYS A 13 -17.25 17.58 3.08
N ASP A 14 -17.03 16.29 2.88
CA ASP A 14 -17.87 15.25 3.46
C ASP A 14 -17.71 15.19 4.98
N TRP A 15 -16.47 15.29 5.46
CA TRP A 15 -16.15 15.38 6.87
C TRP A 15 -16.77 16.61 7.53
N ALA A 16 -16.53 17.81 6.98
CA ALA A 16 -17.06 19.06 7.50
C ALA A 16 -18.58 19.06 7.60
N ARG A 17 -19.29 18.57 6.58
CA ARG A 17 -20.76 18.46 6.60
C ARG A 17 -21.27 17.53 7.71
N PHE A 18 -20.55 16.45 8.01
CA PHE A 18 -20.89 15.59 9.13
C PHE A 18 -20.67 16.34 10.45
N CYS A 19 -19.51 16.97 10.62
CA CYS A 19 -19.18 17.77 11.80
C CYS A 19 -20.19 18.90 12.04
N ASP A 20 -20.54 19.69 11.02
CA ASP A 20 -21.50 20.79 11.07
C ASP A 20 -22.89 20.31 11.52
N LYS A 21 -23.36 19.17 10.97
CA LYS A 21 -24.65 18.57 11.34
C LYS A 21 -24.71 18.19 12.83
N HIS A 22 -23.57 17.89 13.42
CA HIS A 22 -23.45 17.46 14.82
C HIS A 22 -22.88 18.55 15.74
N SER A 23 -22.69 19.78 15.24
CA SER A 23 -22.09 20.89 15.99
C SER A 23 -20.70 20.56 16.56
N ILE A 24 -19.89 19.83 15.81
CA ILE A 24 -18.52 19.43 16.16
C ILE A 24 -17.55 20.21 15.28
N PRO A 25 -16.41 20.68 15.79
CA PRO A 25 -15.40 21.35 14.97
C PRO A 25 -14.70 20.34 14.04
N ALA A 26 -14.58 20.69 12.75
CA ALA A 26 -14.06 19.79 11.72
C ALA A 26 -12.54 19.52 11.82
N ASP A 27 -11.81 20.37 12.55
CA ASP A 27 -10.37 20.25 12.80
C ASP A 27 -10.02 19.22 13.91
N CYS A 28 -11.02 18.50 14.44
CA CYS A 28 -10.79 17.41 15.39
C CYS A 28 -10.04 16.20 14.79
N ILE A 29 -9.78 16.19 13.47
CA ILE A 29 -8.80 15.33 12.80
C ILE A 29 -7.90 16.19 11.91
N SER A 30 -6.60 15.92 11.89
CA SER A 30 -5.61 16.68 11.11
C SER A 30 -4.95 15.80 10.05
N PRO A 31 -4.96 16.18 8.76
CA PRO A 31 -4.35 15.35 7.70
C PRO A 31 -2.83 15.35 7.83
N ILE A 32 -2.21 14.17 7.71
CA ILE A 32 -0.75 13.99 7.69
C ILE A 32 -0.25 13.79 6.25
N GLY A 33 -0.87 12.88 5.51
CA GLY A 33 -0.44 12.58 4.13
C GLY A 33 -0.97 11.24 3.61
N PRO A 34 -0.66 10.89 2.36
CA PRO A 34 -1.07 9.62 1.77
C PRO A 34 -0.42 8.43 2.48
N ALA A 35 -1.12 7.29 2.49
CA ALA A 35 -0.61 6.03 2.98
C ALA A 35 -1.31 4.86 2.26
N PHE A 36 -0.76 3.67 2.42
CA PHE A 36 -1.24 2.45 1.77
C PHE A 36 -1.41 1.35 2.81
N LEU A 37 -2.59 0.75 2.89
CA LEU A 37 -2.82 -0.45 3.68
C LEU A 37 -2.44 -1.67 2.83
N PRO A 38 -1.34 -2.37 3.14
CA PRO A 38 -0.90 -3.53 2.36
C PRO A 38 -1.80 -4.73 2.58
N ASP A 39 -1.80 -5.66 1.63
CA ASP A 39 -2.50 -6.95 1.64
C ASP A 39 -4.01 -6.86 1.89
N HIS A 40 -4.64 -5.79 1.41
CA HIS A 40 -6.09 -5.58 1.48
C HIS A 40 -6.65 -5.07 0.14
N GLU A 41 -7.96 -5.22 -0.04
CA GLU A 41 -8.73 -4.61 -1.12
C GLU A 41 -10.00 -3.92 -0.60
N LEU A 42 -10.50 -2.97 -1.38
CA LEU A 42 -11.76 -2.29 -1.12
C LEU A 42 -12.92 -3.17 -1.57
N ILE A 43 -13.98 -3.24 -0.76
CA ILE A 43 -15.24 -3.91 -1.10
C ILE A 43 -16.44 -3.07 -0.66
N PHE A 44 -17.59 -3.30 -1.28
CA PHE A 44 -18.86 -2.65 -0.91
C PHE A 44 -19.86 -3.70 -0.43
N ASN A 45 -19.72 -4.11 0.83
CA ASN A 45 -20.48 -5.23 1.38
C ASN A 45 -21.29 -4.85 2.63
N VAL A 46 -21.58 -3.57 2.81
CA VAL A 46 -22.41 -3.03 3.91
C VAL A 46 -23.34 -1.95 3.38
N TYR A 47 -24.61 -1.98 3.80
CA TYR A 47 -25.57 -0.93 3.46
C TYR A 47 -25.42 0.24 4.41
N SER A 48 -25.33 1.46 3.87
CA SER A 48 -25.40 2.68 4.66
C SER A 48 -26.70 3.42 4.39
N SER A 49 -27.53 3.53 5.42
CA SER A 49 -28.80 4.28 5.36
C SER A 49 -28.58 5.77 5.09
N THR A 50 -27.49 6.35 5.59
CA THR A 50 -27.14 7.76 5.37
C THR A 50 -26.60 8.02 3.96
N ARG A 51 -26.04 7.01 3.29
CA ARG A 51 -25.56 7.10 1.90
C ARG A 51 -26.57 6.61 0.87
N GLY A 52 -27.59 5.85 1.29
CA GLY A 52 -28.60 5.26 0.42
C GLY A 52 -28.05 4.16 -0.50
N GLY A 53 -26.98 3.47 -0.08
CA GLY A 53 -26.31 2.45 -0.88
C GLY A 53 -25.11 1.84 -0.16
N GLY A 54 -24.26 1.12 -0.91
CA GLY A 54 -23.06 0.48 -0.37
C GLY A 54 -22.07 1.49 0.20
N ALA A 55 -21.51 1.19 1.38
CA ALA A 55 -20.35 1.89 1.93
C ALA A 55 -19.08 1.02 1.87
N LEU A 56 -17.92 1.68 1.88
CA LEU A 56 -16.63 1.00 1.75
C LEU A 56 -16.28 0.20 2.99
N ASN A 57 -15.80 -1.01 2.77
CA ASN A 57 -15.13 -1.85 3.74
C ASN A 57 -13.79 -2.32 3.14
N ILE A 58 -12.97 -2.96 3.96
CA ILE A 58 -11.73 -3.62 3.57
C ILE A 58 -11.83 -5.13 3.76
N LYS A 59 -11.09 -5.87 2.94
CA LYS A 59 -10.93 -7.32 3.04
C LYS A 59 -9.50 -7.70 2.75
N GLU A 60 -8.98 -8.70 3.45
CA GLU A 60 -7.64 -9.22 3.22
C GLU A 60 -7.50 -9.79 1.80
N ARG A 61 -6.40 -9.43 1.15
CA ARG A 61 -5.97 -9.92 -0.15
C ARG A 61 -4.47 -9.69 -0.31
N LEU A 62 -3.70 -10.76 -0.11
CA LEU A 62 -2.25 -10.76 -0.23
C LEU A 62 -1.78 -10.17 -1.57
N GLY A 63 -0.86 -9.22 -1.53
CA GLY A 63 -0.32 -8.52 -2.69
C GLY A 63 -1.19 -7.37 -3.22
N SER A 64 -2.46 -7.25 -2.81
CA SER A 64 -3.23 -6.03 -3.08
C SER A 64 -2.89 -4.94 -2.05
N TYR A 65 -3.33 -3.71 -2.29
CA TYR A 65 -3.26 -2.65 -1.29
C TYR A 65 -4.46 -1.72 -1.42
N VAL A 66 -4.76 -1.00 -0.34
CA VAL A 66 -5.78 0.07 -0.32
C VAL A 66 -5.08 1.42 -0.19
N SER A 67 -5.38 2.34 -1.11
CA SER A 67 -4.92 3.73 -1.04
C SER A 67 -5.78 4.53 -0.09
N GLY A 68 -5.15 5.31 0.79
CA GLY A 68 -5.81 6.17 1.75
C GLY A 68 -4.89 7.26 2.27
N ALA A 69 -5.23 7.84 3.41
CA ALA A 69 -4.41 8.86 4.05
C ALA A 69 -4.40 8.72 5.56
N LEU A 70 -3.29 9.13 6.16
CA LEU A 70 -3.10 9.24 7.59
C LEU A 70 -3.63 10.58 8.10
N PHE A 71 -4.25 10.51 9.26
CA PHE A 71 -4.70 11.65 10.04
C PHE A 71 -4.19 11.50 11.48
N GLU A 72 -3.80 12.61 12.08
CA GLU A 72 -3.61 12.71 13.51
C GLU A 72 -4.95 13.01 14.18
N VAL A 73 -5.26 12.27 15.25
CA VAL A 73 -6.55 12.30 15.92
C VAL A 73 -6.38 12.33 17.44
N GLU A 74 -7.09 13.26 18.06
CA GLU A 74 -7.27 13.42 19.50
C GLU A 74 -8.63 12.89 19.97
N ASP A 75 -8.91 12.94 21.28
CA ASP A 75 -10.09 12.32 21.90
C ASP A 75 -11.43 12.78 21.33
N LEU A 76 -11.56 14.05 20.93
CA LEU A 76 -12.77 14.55 20.28
C LEU A 76 -12.93 13.95 18.88
N GLY A 77 -11.85 13.88 18.11
CA GLY A 77 -11.86 13.28 16.77
C GLY A 77 -12.20 11.80 16.83
N TRP A 78 -11.68 11.06 17.81
CA TRP A 78 -12.01 9.66 18.01
C TRP A 78 -13.49 9.42 18.29
N ARG A 79 -14.08 10.19 19.22
CA ARG A 79 -15.53 10.12 19.48
C ARG A 79 -16.37 10.48 18.25
N THR A 80 -15.90 11.45 17.46
CA THR A 80 -16.58 11.89 16.24
C THR A 80 -16.52 10.83 15.14
N LEU A 81 -15.36 10.19 14.96
CA LEU A 81 -15.19 9.08 14.03
C LEU A 81 -16.05 7.88 14.45
N ASP A 82 -16.04 7.48 15.73
CA ASP A 82 -16.88 6.37 16.21
C ASP A 82 -18.36 6.58 15.93
N MET A 83 -18.84 7.80 16.15
CA MET A 83 -20.21 8.20 15.85
C MET A 83 -20.49 8.15 14.34
N LYS A 84 -19.54 8.57 13.50
CA LYS A 84 -19.71 8.55 12.04
C LYS A 84 -19.72 7.12 11.46
N GLU A 85 -18.85 6.27 11.98
CA GLU A 85 -18.66 4.89 11.51
C GLU A 85 -19.65 3.90 12.17
N GLY A 86 -20.57 4.37 13.01
CA GLY A 86 -21.61 3.54 13.60
C GLY A 86 -21.07 2.46 14.55
N VAL A 87 -20.05 2.79 15.34
CA VAL A 87 -19.40 1.84 16.26
C VAL A 87 -20.36 1.38 17.36
N ALA A 88 -21.18 2.29 17.90
CA ALA A 88 -22.18 1.94 18.91
C ALA A 88 -23.28 1.03 18.33
N GLU A 89 -23.58 1.19 17.05
CA GLU A 89 -24.54 0.42 16.26
C GLU A 89 -23.95 -0.90 15.72
N ARG A 90 -22.70 -1.22 16.07
CA ARG A 90 -21.99 -2.43 15.61
C ARG A 90 -21.91 -2.56 14.08
N ILE A 91 -21.79 -1.44 13.38
CA ILE A 91 -21.55 -1.47 11.93
C ILE A 91 -20.07 -1.68 11.66
N TYR A 92 -19.22 -0.77 12.14
CA TYR A 92 -17.77 -0.88 12.07
C TYR A 92 -17.16 -1.09 13.46
N ARG A 93 -15.97 -1.68 13.47
CA ARG A 93 -15.08 -1.72 14.64
C ARG A 93 -13.75 -1.04 14.31
N ARG A 94 -13.11 -0.48 15.34
CA ARG A 94 -11.70 -0.08 15.25
C ARG A 94 -10.81 -1.31 15.17
N ILE A 95 -9.79 -1.23 14.33
CA ILE A 95 -8.71 -2.22 14.22
C ILE A 95 -7.37 -1.50 14.06
N ASP A 96 -6.31 -2.04 14.65
CA ASP A 96 -4.95 -1.57 14.41
C ASP A 96 -4.39 -2.25 13.15
N LYS A 97 -3.77 -1.46 12.27
CA LYS A 97 -3.08 -1.93 11.06
C LYS A 97 -1.75 -1.20 10.89
N SER A 98 -0.77 -1.86 10.31
CA SER A 98 0.46 -1.22 9.84
C SER A 98 0.25 -0.76 8.40
N VAL A 99 0.41 0.54 8.14
CA VAL A 99 0.28 1.15 6.81
C VAL A 99 1.62 1.64 6.31
N ILE A 100 1.84 1.56 5.00
CA ILE A 100 3.05 2.04 4.32
C ILE A 100 2.87 3.52 3.98
N VAL A 101 3.84 4.35 4.34
CA VAL A 101 3.91 5.77 3.95
C VAL A 101 4.84 5.96 2.74
N PRO A 102 4.83 7.13 2.05
CA PRO A 102 5.55 7.30 0.77
C PRO A 102 7.05 7.04 0.79
N ASN A 103 7.70 7.20 1.95
CA ASN A 103 9.13 6.87 2.12
C ASN A 103 9.38 5.36 2.30
N GLY A 104 8.34 4.53 2.17
CA GLY A 104 8.38 3.08 2.28
C GLY A 104 8.38 2.52 3.71
N SER A 105 8.50 3.35 4.74
CA SER A 105 8.38 2.91 6.13
C SER A 105 6.93 2.60 6.53
N THR A 106 6.75 1.86 7.62
CA THR A 106 5.44 1.51 8.15
C THR A 106 5.07 2.30 9.40
N ILE A 107 3.82 2.71 9.51
CA ILE A 107 3.23 3.36 10.70
C ILE A 107 2.05 2.53 11.19
N ASN A 108 1.96 2.31 12.50
CA ASN A 108 0.77 1.72 13.11
C ASN A 108 -0.35 2.78 13.18
N ALA A 109 -1.51 2.46 12.63
CA ALA A 109 -2.67 3.33 12.60
C ALA A 109 -3.95 2.54 12.88
N VAL A 110 -4.89 3.17 13.56
CA VAL A 110 -6.24 2.64 13.70
C VAL A 110 -6.99 2.88 12.39
N THR A 111 -7.78 1.91 11.95
CA THR A 111 -8.77 2.08 10.88
C THR A 111 -10.08 1.40 11.28
N TYR A 112 -11.07 1.44 10.40
CA TYR A 112 -12.38 0.82 10.63
C TYR A 112 -12.59 -0.33 9.67
N GLU A 113 -13.21 -1.41 10.14
CA GLU A 113 -13.64 -2.56 9.32
C GLU A 113 -15.04 -2.97 9.74
N VAL A 114 -15.87 -3.35 8.78
CA VAL A 114 -17.25 -3.76 9.02
C VAL A 114 -17.26 -5.07 9.80
N LEU A 115 -18.05 -5.11 10.86
CA LEU A 115 -18.26 -6.30 11.67
C LEU A 115 -18.92 -7.42 10.83
N PRO A 116 -18.51 -8.70 10.97
CA PRO A 116 -19.04 -9.80 10.15
C PRO A 116 -20.57 -9.88 10.11
N GLU A 117 -21.25 -9.60 11.22
CA GLU A 117 -22.71 -9.58 11.32
C GLU A 117 -23.41 -8.45 10.53
N SER A 118 -22.66 -7.40 10.19
CA SER A 118 -23.13 -6.23 9.43
C SER A 118 -22.74 -6.33 7.94
N GLN A 119 -22.02 -7.39 7.55
CA GLN A 119 -21.65 -7.66 6.17
C GLN A 119 -22.78 -8.37 5.41
N SER A 120 -22.81 -8.16 4.10
CA SER A 120 -23.75 -8.73 3.15
C SER A 120 -23.03 -9.04 1.83
N ASP A 121 -23.74 -9.46 0.79
CA ASP A 121 -23.19 -9.50 -0.57
C ASP A 121 -22.89 -8.08 -1.08
N PHE A 122 -22.40 -7.97 -2.32
CA PHE A 122 -22.15 -6.68 -2.94
C PHE A 122 -23.38 -5.78 -2.95
N ILE A 123 -23.19 -4.53 -2.53
CA ILE A 123 -24.19 -3.46 -2.59
C ILE A 123 -23.61 -2.31 -3.40
N ALA A 124 -24.29 -1.98 -4.51
CA ALA A 124 -23.88 -0.86 -5.34
C ALA A 124 -23.84 0.45 -4.53
N PRO A 125 -22.73 1.20 -4.57
CA PRO A 125 -22.65 2.52 -3.95
C PRO A 125 -23.37 3.57 -4.78
N THR A 126 -23.81 4.64 -4.12
CA THR A 126 -24.38 5.78 -4.84
C THR A 126 -23.29 6.59 -5.54
N ALA A 127 -23.62 7.22 -6.67
CA ALA A 127 -22.70 8.09 -7.39
C ALA A 127 -22.19 9.25 -6.53
N VAL A 128 -23.04 9.77 -5.63
CA VAL A 128 -22.67 10.84 -4.68
C VAL A 128 -21.62 10.37 -3.68
N TYR A 129 -21.75 9.14 -3.17
CA TYR A 129 -20.76 8.57 -2.24
C TYR A 129 -19.42 8.32 -2.94
N ILE A 130 -19.43 7.71 -4.13
CA ILE A 130 -18.22 7.48 -4.92
C ILE A 130 -17.50 8.79 -5.23
N GLU A 131 -18.23 9.84 -5.60
CA GLU A 131 -17.59 11.13 -5.90
C GLU A 131 -16.98 11.79 -4.65
N ALA A 132 -17.55 11.56 -3.45
CA ALA A 132 -16.91 11.98 -2.20
C ALA A 132 -15.56 11.28 -2.02
N VAL A 133 -15.52 9.95 -2.14
CA VAL A 133 -14.25 9.21 -2.01
C VAL A 133 -13.25 9.63 -3.10
N ARG A 134 -13.69 9.85 -4.34
CA ARG A 134 -12.82 10.35 -5.43
C ARG A 134 -12.24 11.73 -5.15
N ARG A 135 -13.03 12.68 -4.60
CA ARG A 135 -12.50 13.98 -4.16
C ARG A 135 -11.42 13.80 -3.10
N GLY A 136 -11.67 12.95 -2.12
CA GLY A 136 -10.71 12.60 -1.09
C GLY A 136 -9.41 12.01 -1.66
N LEU A 137 -9.49 11.00 -2.53
CA LEU A 137 -8.31 10.43 -3.18
C LEU A 137 -7.53 11.48 -3.99
N ARG A 138 -8.22 12.34 -4.75
CA ARG A 138 -7.58 13.45 -5.50
C ARG A 138 -6.87 14.44 -4.58
N ARG A 139 -7.43 14.76 -3.41
CA ARG A 139 -6.82 15.65 -2.41
C ARG A 139 -5.44 15.16 -1.97
N PHE A 140 -5.22 13.84 -1.95
CA PHE A 140 -3.96 13.21 -1.59
C PHE A 140 -3.14 12.71 -2.80
N ASN A 141 -3.49 13.11 -4.03
CA ASN A 141 -2.86 12.67 -5.27
C ASN A 141 -2.87 11.14 -5.48
N LEU A 142 -3.94 10.47 -5.03
CA LEU A 142 -4.10 9.02 -5.11
C LEU A 142 -4.98 8.62 -6.30
N SER A 143 -4.64 7.48 -6.92
CA SER A 143 -5.45 6.89 -7.98
C SER A 143 -6.79 6.37 -7.45
N ASN A 144 -7.83 6.47 -8.27
CA ASN A 144 -9.16 5.91 -7.99
C ASN A 144 -9.42 4.56 -8.70
N THR A 145 -8.42 3.96 -9.35
CA THR A 145 -8.57 2.69 -10.09
C THR A 145 -9.16 1.59 -9.21
N ARG A 146 -8.63 1.42 -7.99
CA ARG A 146 -9.10 0.40 -7.03
C ARG A 146 -10.51 0.66 -6.54
N LEU A 147 -10.85 1.94 -6.29
CA LEU A 147 -12.20 2.36 -5.93
C LEU A 147 -13.20 2.04 -7.05
N ASN A 148 -12.85 2.34 -8.31
CA ASN A 148 -13.74 2.13 -9.45
C ASN A 148 -14.03 0.65 -9.66
N ALA A 149 -13.02 -0.22 -9.57
CA ALA A 149 -13.20 -1.67 -9.68
C ALA A 149 -14.14 -2.19 -8.58
N ALA A 150 -13.87 -1.85 -7.31
CA ALA A 150 -14.70 -2.26 -6.18
C ALA A 150 -16.15 -1.76 -6.31
N ALA A 151 -16.36 -0.54 -6.82
CA ALA A 151 -17.69 0.06 -6.98
C ALA A 151 -18.57 -0.65 -8.01
N THR A 152 -18.00 -1.49 -8.86
CA THR A 152 -18.72 -2.31 -9.85
C THR A 152 -18.59 -3.80 -9.58
N ASP A 153 -18.27 -4.18 -8.34
CA ASP A 153 -18.04 -5.57 -7.90
C ASP A 153 -16.96 -6.30 -8.73
N GLN A 154 -16.00 -5.55 -9.26
CA GLN A 154 -14.90 -6.10 -10.01
C GLN A 154 -13.64 -6.15 -9.15
N ARG A 155 -12.96 -7.28 -9.22
CA ARG A 155 -11.61 -7.43 -8.66
C ARG A 155 -10.62 -6.80 -9.63
N LEU A 156 -9.75 -5.92 -9.14
CA LEU A 156 -8.63 -5.46 -9.95
C LEU A 156 -7.74 -6.67 -10.29
N PRO A 157 -7.29 -6.87 -11.54
CA PRO A 157 -6.40 -7.98 -11.88
C PRO A 157 -5.12 -7.97 -11.06
N ASP A 158 -4.59 -9.14 -10.72
CA ASP A 158 -3.31 -9.28 -10.01
C ASP A 158 -2.15 -8.64 -10.78
N ALA A 159 -2.18 -8.73 -12.11
CA ALA A 159 -1.24 -8.07 -13.01
C ALA A 159 -1.30 -6.53 -12.99
N ALA A 160 -2.22 -5.91 -12.24
CA ALA A 160 -2.25 -4.46 -12.08
C ALA A 160 -1.20 -3.93 -11.09
N THR A 161 -0.45 -4.80 -10.41
CA THR A 161 0.63 -4.43 -9.50
C THR A 161 1.83 -5.34 -9.75
N GLY A 162 2.98 -4.73 -10.04
CA GLY A 162 4.21 -5.48 -10.28
C GLY A 162 5.04 -5.69 -9.03
N ILE A 163 6.06 -6.53 -9.15
CA ILE A 163 7.14 -6.71 -8.17
C ILE A 163 8.44 -6.27 -8.82
N PHE A 164 9.05 -5.23 -8.29
CA PHE A 164 10.35 -4.73 -8.72
C PHE A 164 11.45 -5.46 -7.99
N THR A 165 12.43 -5.94 -8.75
CA THR A 165 13.61 -6.62 -8.25
C THR A 165 14.86 -5.91 -8.78
N TYR A 166 15.88 -5.81 -7.96
CA TYR A 166 17.12 -5.08 -8.29
C TYR A 166 18.38 -5.92 -8.00
N GLY A 167 18.19 -7.21 -7.73
CA GLY A 167 19.19 -8.07 -7.12
C GLY A 167 19.11 -9.53 -7.56
N THR A 168 19.26 -10.45 -6.60
CA THR A 168 19.42 -11.89 -6.86
C THR A 168 18.23 -12.56 -7.54
N LEU A 169 17.06 -11.93 -7.54
CA LEU A 169 15.85 -12.39 -8.23
C LEU A 169 15.80 -12.00 -9.72
N MET A 170 16.64 -11.06 -10.17
CA MET A 170 16.67 -10.63 -11.58
C MET A 170 17.13 -11.74 -12.52
N SER A 171 16.81 -11.60 -13.80
CA SER A 171 17.16 -12.53 -14.88
C SER A 171 18.66 -12.80 -14.93
N GLY A 172 19.03 -14.09 -14.93
CA GLY A 172 20.43 -14.54 -14.91
C GLY A 172 21.11 -14.48 -13.54
N GLU A 173 20.41 -14.08 -12.48
CA GLU A 173 20.91 -14.11 -11.11
C GLU A 173 20.59 -15.42 -10.38
N CYS A 174 21.24 -15.66 -9.25
CA CYS A 174 21.26 -16.96 -8.59
C CYS A 174 19.89 -17.43 -8.05
N ARG A 175 18.93 -16.52 -7.82
CA ARG A 175 17.57 -16.85 -7.35
C ARG A 175 16.50 -16.66 -8.43
N HIS A 176 16.88 -16.36 -9.68
CA HIS A 176 15.90 -16.11 -10.75
C HIS A 176 14.95 -17.29 -11.00
N SER A 177 15.43 -18.53 -10.86
CA SER A 177 14.61 -19.73 -11.03
C SER A 177 13.38 -19.77 -10.11
N LYS A 178 13.41 -19.06 -8.97
CA LYS A 178 12.23 -18.86 -8.11
C LYS A 178 11.18 -17.98 -8.78
N VAL A 179 11.58 -16.86 -9.36
CA VAL A 179 10.70 -15.96 -10.13
C VAL A 179 10.15 -16.67 -11.37
N GLU A 180 10.97 -17.41 -12.10
CA GLU A 180 10.52 -18.18 -13.26
C GLU A 180 9.47 -19.24 -12.89
N SER A 181 9.65 -19.92 -11.75
CA SER A 181 8.71 -20.95 -11.28
C SER A 181 7.33 -20.40 -10.89
N LEU A 182 7.23 -19.09 -10.70
CA LEU A 182 5.99 -18.37 -10.41
C LEU A 182 5.21 -17.94 -11.67
N HIS A 183 5.71 -18.27 -12.87
CA HIS A 183 5.03 -18.06 -14.16
C HIS A 183 4.51 -16.62 -14.36
N PHE A 184 5.41 -15.63 -14.24
CA PHE A 184 5.10 -14.24 -14.57
C PHE A 184 4.60 -14.12 -16.02
N ILE A 185 3.65 -13.21 -16.26
CA ILE A 185 3.02 -12.99 -17.57
C ILE A 185 3.67 -11.87 -18.36
N HIS A 186 4.39 -10.98 -17.69
CA HIS A 186 5.11 -9.88 -18.30
C HIS A 186 6.32 -9.48 -17.45
N GLN A 187 7.38 -9.08 -18.12
CA GLN A 187 8.61 -8.57 -17.52
C GLN A 187 9.11 -7.40 -18.37
N THR A 188 9.62 -6.37 -17.72
CA THR A 188 10.31 -5.26 -18.37
C THR A 188 11.48 -4.77 -17.53
N ASP A 189 12.51 -4.22 -18.19
CA ASP A 189 13.50 -3.39 -17.52
C ASP A 189 12.80 -2.22 -16.84
N ALA A 190 13.28 -1.84 -15.66
CA ALA A 190 12.72 -0.75 -14.89
C ALA A 190 13.79 -0.08 -14.02
N SER A 191 13.44 1.06 -13.46
CA SER A 191 14.27 1.75 -12.47
C SER A 191 13.46 2.28 -11.31
N ALA A 192 14.10 2.37 -10.14
CA ALA A 192 13.54 3.02 -8.96
C ALA A 192 14.58 3.95 -8.32
N LEU A 193 14.13 4.92 -7.53
CA LEU A 193 15.02 5.82 -6.81
C LEU A 193 15.41 5.21 -5.45
N GLY A 194 16.71 5.21 -5.14
CA GLY A 194 17.23 4.78 -3.85
C GLY A 194 18.76 4.73 -3.85
N LEU A 195 19.32 4.06 -2.86
CA LEU A 195 20.74 3.74 -2.78
C LEU A 195 20.92 2.23 -2.72
N LEU A 196 21.90 1.74 -3.47
CA LEU A 196 22.18 0.31 -3.56
C LEU A 196 23.50 0.01 -2.88
N TYR A 197 23.51 -1.01 -2.03
CA TYR A 197 24.68 -1.46 -1.30
C TYR A 197 24.92 -2.95 -1.55
N ALA A 198 26.19 -3.37 -1.57
CA ALA A 198 26.57 -4.75 -1.35
C ALA A 198 26.61 -5.03 0.16
N SER A 199 26.15 -6.20 0.58
CA SER A 199 26.29 -6.69 1.95
C SER A 199 27.58 -7.47 2.15
N ALA A 200 27.91 -7.79 3.41
CA ALA A 200 29.03 -8.68 3.77
C ALA A 200 28.86 -10.13 3.27
N PHE A 201 27.67 -10.48 2.77
CA PHE A 201 27.31 -11.80 2.29
C PHE A 201 27.04 -11.82 0.77
N ASP A 202 27.48 -10.80 0.04
CA ASP A 202 27.29 -10.64 -1.41
C ASP A 202 25.82 -10.65 -1.87
N TYR A 203 24.94 -10.05 -1.06
CA TYR A 203 23.57 -9.72 -1.43
C TYR A 203 23.35 -8.21 -1.59
N PRO A 204 22.51 -7.76 -2.54
CA PRO A 204 22.18 -6.36 -2.73
C PRO A 204 21.15 -5.86 -1.72
N MET A 205 21.42 -4.71 -1.12
CA MET A 205 20.55 -4.03 -0.17
C MET A 205 20.13 -2.68 -0.74
N MET A 206 18.82 -2.46 -0.94
CA MET A 206 18.29 -1.16 -1.33
C MET A 206 17.84 -0.38 -0.10
N ASP A 207 18.29 0.87 -0.01
CA ASP A 207 17.86 1.88 0.96
C ASP A 207 17.06 2.95 0.23
N ILE A 208 15.86 3.21 0.71
CA ILE A 208 14.92 4.21 0.16
C ILE A 208 14.64 5.35 1.15
N SER A 209 15.42 5.42 2.23
CA SER A 209 15.26 6.49 3.22
C SER A 209 15.61 7.86 2.63
N GLU A 210 14.87 8.89 3.06
CA GLU A 210 14.98 10.26 2.53
C GLU A 210 16.22 11.02 3.05
N ASN A 211 17.07 10.37 3.86
CA ASN A 211 18.22 11.00 4.52
C ASN A 211 19.40 11.29 3.58
N LYS A 212 19.35 10.78 2.35
CA LYS A 212 20.43 10.87 1.37
C LYS A 212 19.85 11.13 -0.02
N THR A 213 20.65 11.72 -0.90
CA THR A 213 20.26 11.94 -2.31
C THR A 213 20.11 10.60 -3.03
N PRO A 214 18.90 10.21 -3.47
CA PRO A 214 18.72 8.93 -4.13
C PRO A 214 19.29 8.94 -5.55
N LYS A 215 19.63 7.74 -6.05
CA LYS A 215 20.11 7.47 -7.40
C LYS A 215 19.16 6.53 -8.12
N SER A 216 19.29 6.45 -9.44
CA SER A 216 18.55 5.46 -10.22
C SER A 216 19.15 4.07 -9.98
N ILE A 217 18.33 3.17 -9.44
CA ILE A 217 18.63 1.75 -9.30
C ILE A 217 18.02 1.02 -10.48
N ILE A 218 18.84 0.25 -11.19
CA ILE A 218 18.44 -0.51 -12.37
C ILE A 218 18.00 -1.89 -11.94
N GLY A 219 16.80 -2.28 -12.36
CA GLY A 219 16.20 -3.56 -12.03
C GLY A 219 15.23 -4.05 -13.09
N GLU A 220 14.41 -5.01 -12.69
CA GLU A 220 13.41 -5.66 -13.52
C GLU A 220 12.07 -5.65 -12.79
N LEU A 221 11.00 -5.35 -13.52
CA LEU A 221 9.63 -5.32 -13.01
C LEU A 221 8.86 -6.52 -13.58
N PHE A 222 8.34 -7.35 -12.69
CA PHE A 222 7.60 -8.57 -13.02
C PHE A 222 6.12 -8.41 -12.69
N TYR A 223 5.26 -8.92 -13.58
CA TYR A 223 3.81 -8.97 -13.38
C TYR A 223 3.34 -10.42 -13.41
N PHE A 224 2.53 -10.80 -12.44
CA PHE A 224 2.08 -12.18 -12.23
C PHE A 224 0.58 -12.31 -12.52
N SER A 225 0.18 -13.48 -12.99
CA SER A 225 -1.24 -13.84 -13.12
C SER A 225 -1.86 -14.13 -11.75
N ASP A 226 -1.08 -14.71 -10.82
CA ASP A 226 -1.40 -14.91 -9.41
C ASP A 226 -0.39 -14.15 -8.55
N LEU A 227 -0.74 -12.92 -8.19
CA LEU A 227 0.14 -12.06 -7.38
C LEU A 227 0.21 -12.55 -5.94
N SER A 228 -0.88 -13.11 -5.40
CA SER A 228 -0.90 -13.62 -4.03
C SER A 228 0.07 -14.79 -3.85
N GLN A 229 0.11 -15.73 -4.80
CA GLN A 229 1.09 -16.82 -4.80
C GLN A 229 2.52 -16.29 -4.91
N ALA A 230 2.77 -15.36 -5.85
CA ALA A 230 4.10 -14.80 -6.05
C ALA A 230 4.61 -14.09 -4.79
N ILE A 231 3.77 -13.29 -4.15
CA ILE A 231 4.10 -12.60 -2.90
C ILE A 231 4.37 -13.61 -1.77
N ALA A 232 3.54 -14.64 -1.61
CA ALA A 232 3.75 -15.64 -0.56
C ALA A 232 5.10 -16.36 -0.67
N GLU A 233 5.51 -16.74 -1.89
CA GLU A 233 6.79 -17.39 -2.13
C GLU A 233 7.98 -16.43 -1.99
N LEU A 234 7.85 -15.19 -2.47
CA LEU A 234 8.93 -14.22 -2.36
C LEU A 234 9.10 -13.69 -0.93
N ASP A 235 8.02 -13.59 -0.15
CA ASP A 235 8.08 -13.29 1.28
C ASP A 235 8.93 -14.33 2.02
N GLN A 236 8.82 -15.63 1.67
CA GLN A 236 9.69 -16.69 2.20
C GLN A 236 11.15 -16.53 1.76
N VAL A 237 11.39 -16.20 0.49
CA VAL A 237 12.75 -16.05 -0.07
C VAL A 237 13.51 -14.87 0.53
N GLU A 238 12.81 -13.77 0.80
CA GLU A 238 13.38 -12.52 1.29
C GLU A 238 13.26 -12.36 2.81
N GLY A 239 12.81 -13.42 3.52
CA GLY A 239 12.72 -13.43 4.98
C GLY A 239 11.72 -12.41 5.53
N PHE A 240 10.63 -12.13 4.81
CA PHE A 240 9.55 -11.27 5.25
C PHE A 240 8.44 -12.08 5.93
N SER A 241 8.22 -11.82 7.21
CA SER A 241 7.22 -12.52 8.02
C SER A 241 5.90 -11.75 8.17
N GLY A 242 5.85 -10.50 7.70
CA GLY A 242 4.65 -9.67 7.74
C GLY A 242 4.91 -8.22 8.14
N PHE A 243 3.88 -7.40 7.95
CA PHE A 243 3.89 -6.00 8.35
C PHE A 243 3.77 -5.85 9.87
N GLY A 244 4.54 -4.93 10.46
CA GLY A 244 4.57 -4.69 11.90
C GLY A 244 5.41 -5.70 12.70
N VAL A 245 6.05 -6.68 12.05
CA VAL A 245 6.96 -7.64 12.69
C VAL A 245 8.32 -6.99 12.96
N SER A 246 8.95 -7.30 14.09
CA SER A 246 10.23 -6.70 14.51
C SER A 246 11.46 -7.27 13.78
N HIS A 247 11.34 -8.46 13.18
CA HIS A 247 12.46 -9.22 12.60
C HIS A 247 12.12 -9.74 11.20
N ASN A 248 12.22 -8.88 10.19
CA ASN A 248 12.28 -9.28 8.78
C ASN A 248 13.73 -9.15 8.29
N GLU A 249 14.17 -10.00 7.35
CA GLU A 249 15.47 -9.79 6.67
C GLU A 249 15.37 -8.60 5.70
N TYR A 250 14.35 -8.61 4.84
CA TYR A 250 13.94 -7.47 4.03
C TYR A 250 12.49 -7.09 4.34
N ASP A 251 12.21 -5.79 4.37
CA ASP A 251 10.83 -5.30 4.47
C ASP A 251 10.21 -5.22 3.06
N ARG A 252 9.04 -5.84 2.88
CA ARG A 252 8.22 -5.62 1.68
C ARG A 252 7.54 -4.27 1.78
N THR A 253 7.69 -3.43 0.76
CA THR A 253 7.10 -2.09 0.71
C THR A 253 6.65 -1.70 -0.70
N LEU A 254 5.94 -0.58 -0.81
CA LEU A 254 5.49 0.00 -2.07
C LEU A 254 6.41 1.16 -2.46
N ILE A 255 6.95 1.11 -3.67
CA ILE A 255 7.79 2.18 -4.21
C ILE A 255 7.32 2.59 -5.60
N HIS A 256 7.66 3.82 -6.00
CA HIS A 256 7.50 4.25 -7.38
C HIS A 256 8.60 3.65 -8.24
N VAL A 257 8.18 2.93 -9.28
CA VAL A 257 9.04 2.26 -10.25
C VAL A 257 8.70 2.83 -11.62
N THR A 258 9.71 3.18 -12.40
CA THR A 258 9.56 3.64 -13.78
C THR A 258 9.92 2.48 -14.71
N PRO A 259 8.93 1.79 -15.31
CA PRO A 259 9.21 0.81 -16.34
C PRO A 259 9.75 1.51 -17.59
N ARG A 260 10.55 0.78 -18.37
CA ARG A 260 11.17 1.33 -19.57
C ARG A 260 10.11 1.81 -20.58
N HIS A 261 10.18 3.09 -20.95
CA HIS A 261 9.25 3.75 -21.88
C HIS A 261 7.80 3.89 -21.39
N GLU A 262 7.55 3.71 -20.09
CA GLU A 262 6.23 3.81 -19.49
C GLU A 262 6.19 4.83 -18.34
N ALA A 263 4.98 5.18 -17.91
CA ALA A 263 4.77 6.07 -16.77
C ALA A 263 5.14 5.35 -15.46
N PRO A 264 5.61 6.09 -14.43
CA PRO A 264 5.86 5.51 -13.12
C PRO A 264 4.61 4.85 -12.53
N THR A 265 4.80 3.70 -11.91
CA THR A 265 3.76 2.91 -11.26
C THR A 265 4.18 2.52 -9.86
N LEU A 266 3.21 2.33 -8.97
CA LEU A 266 3.47 1.86 -7.60
C LEU A 266 3.55 0.33 -7.60
N SER A 267 4.69 -0.21 -7.17
CA SER A 267 4.99 -1.64 -7.22
C SER A 267 5.58 -2.14 -5.91
N TRP A 268 5.45 -3.44 -5.65
CA TRP A 268 6.10 -4.08 -4.51
C TRP A 268 7.61 -4.14 -4.72
N CYS A 269 8.35 -3.98 -3.63
CA CYS A 269 9.79 -4.13 -3.59
C CYS A 269 10.19 -4.64 -2.20
N TYR A 270 11.24 -5.45 -2.12
CA TYR A 270 11.86 -5.85 -0.86
C TYR A 270 13.05 -4.92 -0.61
N VAL A 271 13.08 -4.22 0.51
CA VAL A 271 14.14 -3.24 0.84
C VAL A 271 14.80 -3.60 2.16
N ALA A 272 16.06 -3.21 2.32
CA ALA A 272 16.78 -3.50 3.55
C ALA A 272 16.23 -2.63 4.70
N ARG A 273 15.89 -3.26 5.82
CA ARG A 273 15.39 -2.56 7.01
C ARG A 273 16.48 -1.73 7.68
N ASP A 274 17.65 -2.32 7.84
CA ASP A 274 18.85 -1.65 8.30
C ASP A 274 20.03 -2.02 7.40
N LEU A 275 21.06 -1.17 7.42
CA LEU A 275 22.26 -1.32 6.61
C LEU A 275 23.46 -1.82 7.44
N SER A 276 23.23 -2.50 8.56
CA SER A 276 24.32 -2.94 9.46
C SER A 276 25.31 -3.88 8.79
N SER A 277 24.83 -4.70 7.84
CA SER A 277 25.66 -5.60 7.02
C SER A 277 26.17 -4.96 5.72
N ALA A 278 25.85 -3.70 5.43
CA ALA A 278 26.28 -3.03 4.20
C ALA A 278 27.79 -2.77 4.23
N THR A 279 28.50 -3.16 3.17
CA THR A 279 29.96 -3.03 3.06
C THR A 279 30.38 -1.96 2.06
N LYS A 280 29.67 -1.83 0.94
CA LYS A 280 30.04 -0.91 -0.13
C LYS A 280 28.81 -0.39 -0.86
N GLU A 281 28.78 0.91 -1.12
CA GLU A 281 27.79 1.52 -2.01
C GLU A 281 28.09 1.17 -3.48
N ILE A 282 27.06 0.75 -4.20
CA ILE A 282 27.10 0.46 -5.63
C ILE A 282 26.67 1.72 -6.38
N MET A 283 27.67 2.56 -6.70
CA MET A 283 27.46 3.90 -7.29
C MET A 283 26.74 3.88 -8.64
N SER A 284 26.88 2.79 -9.41
CA SER A 284 26.20 2.61 -10.70
C SER A 284 24.70 2.35 -10.57
N GLY A 285 24.22 2.00 -9.37
CA GLY A 285 22.83 1.56 -9.16
C GLY A 285 22.50 0.20 -9.80
N SER A 286 23.49 -0.53 -10.31
CA SER A 286 23.26 -1.82 -10.98
C SER A 286 24.04 -2.95 -10.30
N TRP A 287 23.29 -3.88 -9.70
CA TRP A 287 23.85 -5.10 -9.11
C TRP A 287 24.60 -5.95 -10.16
N LYS A 288 24.03 -6.08 -11.36
CA LYS A 288 24.65 -6.82 -12.48
C LYS A 288 25.99 -6.21 -12.89
N GLN A 289 26.10 -4.87 -12.99
CA GLN A 289 27.38 -4.22 -13.31
C GLN A 289 28.40 -4.41 -12.19
N TYR A 290 27.97 -4.26 -10.93
CA TYR A 290 28.83 -4.46 -9.76
C TYR A 290 29.48 -5.84 -9.75
N LYS A 291 28.71 -6.91 -9.96
CA LYS A 291 29.25 -8.28 -10.01
C LYS A 291 30.19 -8.54 -11.18
N ASN A 292 30.00 -7.83 -12.28
CA ASN A 292 30.84 -7.95 -13.47
C ASN A 292 32.11 -7.07 -13.41
N GLY A 293 32.30 -6.30 -12.34
CA GLY A 293 33.50 -5.47 -12.13
C GLY A 293 33.53 -4.18 -12.96
N PHE A 294 32.38 -3.71 -13.45
CA PHE A 294 32.23 -2.47 -14.22
C PHE A 294 31.80 -1.28 -13.36
#